data_AF-A0A2N0ML62-F1
#
_entry.id   AF-A0A2N0ML62-F1
#
_cell.length_a   1.000
_cell.length_b   1.000
_cell.length_c   1.000
_cell.angle_alpha   90.00
_cell.angle_beta   90.00
_cell.angle_gamma   90.00
#
_symmetry.space_group_name_H-M   'P 1'
#
loop_
_entity.id
_entity.type
_entity.pdbx_description
1 polymer ?
#
loop_
_entity_poly.entity_id
_entity_poly.type
_entity_poly.pdbx_seq_one_letter_code
_entity_poly.pdbx_strand_id
1 'polypeptide(L)'
;MPQLERITMNPASVTHPLGTYSHAVKVNPGNLLYVAGQVGVDQTGALVGPGDVAAQTKQVFRNIGAILGSAGASFSNVVEFTTYLVGRESVQPYLAARTEVFPTVFPGKDYPANTLLIISGLISEEFLVEIKAVAALP
;
A
#
# COMPACT_ATOMS: atom_id res chain seq x y z
N MET A 1 -13.04 17.97 -15.89
CA MET A 1 -11.85 17.11 -16.09
C MET A 1 -12.37 15.70 -16.35
N PRO A 2 -11.77 14.92 -17.26
CA PRO A 2 -12.19 13.53 -17.45
C PRO A 2 -12.09 12.78 -16.11
N GLN A 3 -12.99 11.83 -15.86
CA GLN A 3 -12.96 11.03 -14.66
C GLN A 3 -11.92 9.92 -14.84
N LEU A 4 -11.07 9.67 -13.83
CA LEU A 4 -10.16 8.53 -13.85
C LEU A 4 -10.99 7.24 -13.98
N GLU A 5 -10.76 6.48 -15.05
CA GLU A 5 -11.24 5.11 -15.17
C GLU A 5 -10.15 4.17 -14.66
N ARG A 6 -10.39 3.55 -13.50
CA ARG A 6 -9.53 2.53 -12.89
C ARG A 6 -10.34 1.26 -12.68
N ILE A 7 -9.91 0.17 -13.31
CA ILE A 7 -10.61 -1.12 -13.30
C ILE A 7 -9.68 -2.18 -12.72
N THR A 8 -10.13 -2.83 -11.66
CA THR A 8 -9.48 -4.05 -11.14
C THR A 8 -9.94 -5.26 -11.93
N MET A 9 -9.01 -6.16 -12.28
CA MET A 9 -9.29 -7.32 -13.11
C MET A 9 -8.79 -8.60 -12.42
N ASN A 10 -9.69 -9.56 -12.22
CA ASN A 10 -9.41 -10.88 -11.66
C ASN A 10 -10.04 -11.96 -12.55
N PRO A 11 -9.38 -12.38 -13.65
CA PRO A 11 -9.98 -13.29 -14.61
C PRO A 11 -10.13 -14.71 -14.03
N ALA A 12 -11.24 -15.38 -14.37
CA ALA A 12 -11.52 -16.74 -13.90
C ALA A 12 -10.59 -17.82 -14.50
N SER A 13 -9.76 -17.47 -15.49
CA SER A 13 -8.75 -18.35 -16.09
C SER A 13 -7.51 -18.58 -15.21
N VAL A 14 -7.41 -17.87 -14.08
CA VAL A 14 -6.37 -18.07 -13.05
C VAL A 14 -7.03 -18.17 -11.66
N THR A 15 -6.29 -18.69 -10.68
CA THR A 15 -6.78 -18.75 -9.29
C THR A 15 -7.16 -17.36 -8.78
N HIS A 16 -8.10 -17.27 -7.84
CA HIS A 16 -8.42 -15.99 -7.21
C HIS A 16 -7.21 -15.42 -6.45
N PRO A 17 -7.10 -14.09 -6.27
CA PRO A 17 -6.04 -13.50 -5.47
C PRO A 17 -5.93 -14.16 -4.07
N LEU A 18 -4.71 -14.47 -3.65
CA LEU A 18 -4.45 -15.14 -2.37
C LEU A 18 -4.58 -14.22 -1.13
N GLY A 19 -4.91 -12.95 -1.35
CA GLY A 19 -5.07 -11.93 -0.33
C GLY A 19 -5.83 -10.73 -0.86
N THR A 20 -5.79 -9.62 -0.14
CA THR A 20 -6.51 -8.38 -0.49
C THR A 20 -5.78 -7.57 -1.57
N TYR A 21 -5.69 -8.11 -2.78
CA TYR A 21 -5.13 -7.47 -3.97
C TYR A 21 -5.90 -7.91 -5.23
N SER A 22 -5.71 -7.20 -6.33
CA SER A 22 -6.20 -7.63 -7.66
C SER A 22 -5.05 -8.08 -8.55
N HIS A 23 -5.28 -9.07 -9.42
CA HIS A 23 -4.24 -9.56 -10.35
C HIS A 23 -3.76 -8.49 -11.31
N ALA A 24 -4.68 -7.61 -11.75
CA ALA A 24 -4.36 -6.48 -12.60
C ALA A 24 -5.19 -5.26 -12.24
N VAL A 25 -4.63 -4.08 -12.50
CA VAL A 25 -5.33 -2.80 -12.53
C VAL A 25 -5.11 -2.18 -13.89
N LYS A 26 -6.20 -1.89 -14.60
CA LYS A 26 -6.18 -1.14 -15.87
C LYS A 26 -6.61 0.29 -15.58
N VAL A 27 -5.87 1.25 -16.13
CA VAL A 27 -6.25 2.67 -16.09
C VAL A 27 -6.24 3.26 -17.49
N ASN A 28 -7.11 4.25 -17.72
CA ASN A 28 -6.97 5.10 -18.90
C ASN A 28 -5.69 5.94 -18.80
N PRO A 29 -5.10 6.34 -19.95
CA PRO A 29 -3.90 7.17 -19.95
C PRO A 29 -4.17 8.50 -19.24
N GLY A 30 -3.31 8.82 -18.28
CA GLY A 30 -3.35 10.02 -17.46
C GLY A 30 -1.98 10.27 -16.84
N ASN A 31 -1.93 11.00 -15.73
CA ASN A 31 -0.69 11.25 -15.01
C ASN A 31 -0.42 10.15 -13.97
N LEU A 32 0.83 9.71 -13.84
CA LEU A 32 1.24 8.79 -12.79
C LEU A 32 1.95 9.54 -11.66
N LEU A 33 1.52 9.28 -10.43
CA LEU A 33 2.20 9.70 -9.22
C LEU A 33 2.97 8.50 -8.65
N TYR A 34 4.27 8.65 -8.53
CA TYR A 34 5.15 7.67 -7.88
C TYR A 34 5.39 8.09 -6.44
N VAL A 35 4.86 7.33 -5.50
CA VAL A 35 5.07 7.53 -4.06
C VAL A 35 6.30 6.73 -3.64
N ALA A 36 7.32 7.41 -3.12
CA ALA A 36 8.52 6.78 -2.59
C ALA A 36 8.16 5.82 -1.43
N GLY A 37 9.05 4.86 -1.15
CA GLY A 37 8.89 3.93 -0.04
C GLY A 37 8.67 4.68 1.27
N GLN A 38 7.56 4.38 1.93
CA GLN A 38 7.21 4.92 3.23
C GLN A 38 7.50 3.89 4.30
N VAL A 39 8.17 4.32 5.37
CA VAL A 39 8.44 3.55 6.60
C VAL A 39 7.58 4.06 7.75
N GLY A 40 7.60 3.38 8.89
CA GLY A 40 6.77 3.65 10.06
C GLY A 40 7.16 4.88 10.88
N VAL A 41 7.47 6.02 10.25
CA VAL A 41 7.76 7.29 10.95
C VAL A 41 6.59 8.26 10.89
N ASP A 42 6.43 9.12 11.89
CA ASP A 42 5.45 10.22 11.86
C ASP A 42 5.99 11.49 11.18
N GLN A 43 5.18 12.55 11.15
CA GLN A 43 5.52 13.84 10.54
C GLN A 43 6.71 14.56 11.19
N THR A 44 7.10 14.17 12.41
CA THR A 44 8.27 14.70 13.11
C THR A 44 9.54 13.89 12.80
N GLY A 45 9.40 12.78 12.08
CA GLY A 45 10.47 11.82 11.81
C GLY A 45 10.66 10.78 12.92
N ALA A 46 9.79 10.77 13.94
CA ALA A 46 9.88 9.80 15.03
C ALA A 46 9.30 8.45 14.60
N LEU A 47 9.97 7.37 15.02
CA LEU A 47 9.48 6.01 14.80
C LEU A 47 8.16 5.77 15.57
N VAL A 48 7.16 5.24 14.87
CA VAL A 48 5.88 4.81 15.44
C VAL A 48 5.86 3.29 15.52
N GLY A 49 5.71 2.76 16.73
CA GLY A 49 5.70 1.32 16.98
C GLY A 49 7.08 0.65 16.93
N PRO A 50 8.02 1.01 17.82
CA PRO A 50 9.29 0.26 17.95
C PRO A 50 9.02 -1.22 18.21
N GLY A 51 9.52 -2.10 17.35
CA GLY A 51 9.27 -3.55 17.44
C GLY A 51 7.83 -4.00 17.09
N ASP A 52 6.96 -3.07 16.67
CA ASP A 52 5.55 -3.36 16.35
C ASP A 52 5.28 -3.11 14.86
N VAL A 53 5.33 -4.19 14.09
CA VAL A 53 5.05 -4.20 12.64
C VAL A 53 3.65 -3.71 12.32
N ALA A 54 2.65 -4.01 13.17
CA ALA A 54 1.27 -3.62 12.90
C ALA A 54 1.11 -2.10 13.06
N ALA A 55 1.70 -1.51 14.12
CA ALA A 55 1.73 -0.08 14.33
C ALA A 55 2.50 0.66 13.22
N GLN A 56 3.69 0.15 12.83
CA GLN A 56 4.45 0.69 11.71
C GLN A 56 3.66 0.63 10.40
N THR A 57 3.01 -0.49 10.09
CA THR A 57 2.18 -0.66 8.89
C THR A 57 1.05 0.38 8.84
N LYS A 58 0.35 0.60 9.96
CA LYS A 58 -0.71 1.62 10.06
C LYS A 58 -0.13 3.03 9.84
N GLN A 59 1.06 3.31 10.34
CA GLN A 59 1.75 4.59 10.10
C GLN A 59 2.13 4.77 8.63
N VAL A 60 2.66 3.72 7.99
CA VAL A 60 2.98 3.73 6.56
C VAL A 60 1.76 4.10 5.72
N PHE A 61 0.59 3.52 5.98
CA PHE A 61 -0.64 3.90 5.27
C PHE A 61 -1.09 5.33 5.59
N ARG A 62 -0.92 5.84 6.82
CA ARG A 62 -1.17 7.27 7.11
C ARG A 62 -0.27 8.18 6.28
N ASN A 63 1.02 7.85 6.17
CA ASN A 63 1.99 8.62 5.38
C ASN A 63 1.63 8.62 3.89
N ILE A 64 1.33 7.44 3.33
CA ILE A 64 0.89 7.32 1.93
C ILE A 64 -0.39 8.14 1.70
N GLY A 65 -1.36 8.09 2.62
CA GLY A 65 -2.59 8.88 2.53
C GLY A 65 -2.33 10.39 2.50
N ALA A 66 -1.42 10.88 3.35
CA ALA A 66 -1.04 12.29 3.36
C ALA A 66 -0.33 12.72 2.06
N ILE A 67 0.56 11.88 1.52
CA ILE A 67 1.26 12.15 0.26
C ILE A 67 0.26 12.19 -0.91
N LEU A 68 -0.65 11.22 -0.98
CA LEU A 68 -1.73 11.21 -1.97
C LEU A 68 -2.56 12.49 -1.87
N GLY A 69 -2.97 12.87 -0.65
CA GLY A 69 -3.73 14.09 -0.41
C GLY A 69 -3.03 15.36 -0.90
N SER A 70 -1.71 15.45 -0.73
CA SER A 70 -0.91 16.60 -1.22
C SER A 70 -0.93 16.75 -2.75
N ALA A 71 -1.20 15.65 -3.47
CA ALA A 71 -1.34 15.61 -4.92
C ALA A 71 -2.82 15.67 -5.38
N GLY A 72 -3.76 15.96 -4.48
CA GLY A 72 -5.20 15.93 -4.79
C GLY A 72 -5.74 14.53 -5.06
N ALA A 73 -5.06 13.49 -4.56
CA ALA A 73 -5.38 12.10 -4.75
C ALA A 73 -5.85 11.42 -3.45
N SER A 74 -6.34 10.19 -3.57
CA SER A 74 -6.70 9.33 -2.46
C SER A 74 -6.32 7.88 -2.75
N PHE A 75 -6.60 6.96 -1.82
CA PHE A 75 -6.32 5.54 -2.03
C PHE A 75 -7.03 4.93 -3.25
N SER A 76 -8.18 5.47 -3.67
CA SER A 76 -8.87 5.03 -4.89
C SER A 76 -8.06 5.27 -6.17
N ASN A 77 -7.05 6.15 -6.12
CA ASN A 77 -6.13 6.40 -7.22
C ASN A 77 -5.00 5.38 -7.31
N VAL A 78 -4.73 4.62 -6.23
CA VAL A 78 -3.58 3.70 -6.18
C VAL A 78 -3.81 2.53 -7.13
N VAL A 79 -2.84 2.29 -8.02
CA VAL A 79 -2.86 1.17 -8.97
C VAL A 79 -1.99 0.01 -8.51
N GLU A 80 -0.93 0.29 -7.76
CA GLU A 80 0.02 -0.71 -7.29
C GLU A 80 0.63 -0.35 -5.93
N PHE A 81 0.80 -1.35 -5.08
CA PHE A 81 1.74 -1.32 -3.96
C PHE A 81 2.90 -2.30 -4.18
N THR A 82 4.10 -1.90 -3.74
CA THR A 82 5.19 -2.84 -3.47
C THR A 82 5.51 -2.78 -1.99
N THR A 83 5.37 -3.92 -1.31
CA THR A 83 5.58 -4.04 0.13
C THR A 83 6.83 -4.87 0.42
N TYR A 84 7.67 -4.35 1.30
CA TYR A 84 8.84 -5.03 1.83
C TYR A 84 8.63 -5.26 3.34
N LEU A 85 8.71 -6.51 3.78
CA LEU A 85 8.68 -6.88 5.20
C LEU A 85 10.01 -7.47 5.62
N VAL A 86 10.51 -7.04 6.78
CA VAL A 86 11.71 -7.61 7.38
C VAL A 86 11.31 -8.88 8.14
N GLY A 87 11.82 -10.02 7.72
CA GLY A 87 11.53 -11.31 8.37
C GLY A 87 10.12 -11.87 8.12
N ARG A 88 9.97 -13.19 8.31
CA ARG A 88 8.68 -13.90 8.10
C ARG A 88 7.70 -13.69 9.25
N GLU A 89 8.23 -13.44 10.44
CA GLU A 89 7.51 -13.09 11.66
C GLU A 89 6.66 -11.82 11.50
N SER A 90 7.08 -10.91 10.62
CA SER A 90 6.36 -9.66 10.31
C SER A 90 5.09 -9.88 9.49
N VAL A 91 4.90 -11.04 8.86
CA VAL A 91 3.78 -11.30 7.95
C VAL A 91 2.43 -11.23 8.67
N GLN A 92 2.27 -11.93 9.79
CA GLN A 92 0.97 -11.97 10.48
C GLN A 92 0.56 -10.59 11.06
N PRO A 93 1.44 -9.86 11.76
CA PRO A 93 1.13 -8.49 12.20
C PRO A 93 0.79 -7.54 11.04
N TYR A 94 1.51 -7.62 9.92
CA TYR A 94 1.22 -6.83 8.72
C TYR A 94 -0.18 -7.14 8.15
N LEU A 95 -0.54 -8.42 8.04
CA LEU A 95 -1.87 -8.83 7.56
C LEU A 95 -2.99 -8.37 8.50
N ALA A 96 -2.76 -8.43 9.82
CA ALA A 96 -3.69 -7.90 10.82
C ALA A 96 -3.92 -6.39 10.64
N ALA A 97 -2.83 -5.61 10.53
CA ALA A 97 -2.92 -4.18 10.28
C ALA A 97 -3.66 -3.85 8.97
N ARG A 98 -3.41 -4.61 7.89
CA ARG A 98 -4.16 -4.44 6.63
C ARG A 98 -5.64 -4.77 6.77
N THR A 99 -5.97 -5.81 7.52
CA THR A 99 -7.37 -6.20 7.76
C THR A 99 -8.15 -5.08 8.45
N GLU A 100 -7.49 -4.33 9.33
CA GLU A 100 -8.09 -3.14 9.97
C GLU A 100 -8.17 -1.92 9.03
N VAL A 101 -7.10 -1.64 8.28
CA VAL A 101 -7.00 -0.39 7.47
C VAL A 101 -7.80 -0.47 6.17
N PHE A 102 -7.76 -1.62 5.49
CA PHE A 102 -8.28 -1.76 4.12
C PHE A 102 -9.77 -1.46 3.97
N PRO A 103 -10.67 -1.86 4.89
CA PRO A 103 -12.09 -1.51 4.79
C PRO A 103 -12.34 0.01 4.75
N THR A 104 -11.47 0.81 5.39
CA THR A 104 -11.60 2.26 5.41
C THR A 104 -11.08 2.90 4.12
N VAL A 105 -9.94 2.42 3.59
CA VAL A 105 -9.30 3.03 2.42
C VAL A 105 -9.76 2.43 1.08
N PHE A 106 -10.35 1.24 1.09
CA PHE A 106 -10.91 0.51 -0.07
C PHE A 106 -12.30 -0.07 0.27
N PRO A 107 -13.32 0.75 0.56
CA PRO A 107 -14.64 0.27 0.98
C PRO A 107 -15.33 -0.59 -0.10
N GLY A 108 -15.00 -0.38 -1.37
CA GLY A 108 -15.49 -1.18 -2.50
C GLY A 108 -14.76 -2.49 -2.73
N LYS A 109 -13.74 -2.82 -1.92
CA LYS A 109 -12.82 -3.97 -2.11
C LYS A 109 -12.10 -3.95 -3.47
N ASP A 110 -11.94 -2.77 -4.06
CA ASP A 110 -11.26 -2.49 -5.32
C ASP A 110 -9.75 -2.38 -5.12
N TYR A 111 -9.16 -3.41 -4.50
CA TYR A 111 -7.77 -3.39 -4.08
C TYR A 111 -6.80 -3.25 -5.28
N PRO A 112 -5.73 -2.45 -5.14
CA PRO A 112 -4.69 -2.35 -6.17
C PRO A 112 -3.95 -3.67 -6.38
N ALA A 113 -3.14 -3.71 -7.43
CA ALA A 113 -2.11 -4.75 -7.54
C ALA A 113 -1.14 -4.65 -6.35
N ASN A 114 -0.59 -5.77 -5.91
CA ASN A 114 0.36 -5.77 -4.80
C ASN A 114 1.41 -6.87 -4.95
N THR A 115 2.66 -6.49 -4.75
CA THR A 115 3.75 -7.45 -4.50
C THR A 115 4.18 -7.37 -3.03
N LEU A 116 4.35 -8.53 -2.39
CA LEU A 116 4.86 -8.63 -1.02
C LEU A 116 6.18 -9.41 -1.02
N LEU A 117 7.25 -8.78 -0.57
CA LEU A 117 8.57 -9.38 -0.44
C LEU A 117 8.95 -9.52 1.03
N ILE A 118 9.58 -10.65 1.36
CA ILE A 118 10.24 -10.84 2.64
C ILE A 118 11.73 -10.62 2.42
N ILE A 119 12.29 -9.64 3.12
CA ILE A 119 13.69 -9.21 2.97
C ILE A 119 14.43 -9.32 4.30
N SER A 120 15.76 -9.19 4.25
CA SER A 120 16.64 -9.32 5.42
C SER A 120 16.72 -8.05 6.26
N GLY A 121 16.38 -6.88 5.73
CA GLY A 121 16.47 -5.61 6.44
C GLY A 121 16.19 -4.39 5.56
N LEU A 122 15.92 -3.25 6.19
CA LEU A 122 15.76 -1.94 5.57
C LEU A 122 16.96 -1.03 5.93
N ILE A 123 16.89 0.26 5.59
CA ILE A 123 17.99 1.21 5.85
C ILE A 123 18.33 1.37 7.34
N SER A 124 17.36 1.13 8.22
CA SER A 124 17.53 1.05 9.68
C SER A 124 16.93 -0.26 10.18
N GLU A 125 17.56 -0.88 11.18
CA GLU A 125 17.07 -2.09 11.84
C GLU A 125 15.73 -1.89 12.56
N GLU A 126 15.39 -0.64 12.88
CA GLU A 126 14.12 -0.30 13.53
C GLU A 126 12.92 -0.37 12.57
N PHE A 127 13.15 -0.29 11.26
CA PHE A 127 12.09 -0.37 10.26
C PHE A 127 11.81 -1.83 9.89
N LEU A 128 10.56 -2.24 10.09
CA LEU A 128 10.12 -3.61 9.86
C LEU A 128 9.23 -3.76 8.61
N VAL A 129 8.76 -2.63 8.08
CA VAL A 129 7.92 -2.55 6.88
C VAL A 129 8.22 -1.29 6.09
N GLU A 130 8.31 -1.43 4.77
CA GLU A 130 8.34 -0.32 3.82
C GLU A 130 7.33 -0.58 2.70
N ILE A 131 6.51 0.42 2.37
CA ILE A 131 5.54 0.33 1.27
C ILE A 131 5.71 1.53 0.35
N LYS A 132 5.92 1.26 -0.94
CA LYS A 132 5.82 2.26 -2.01
C LYS A 132 4.53 2.07 -2.80
N ALA A 133 4.07 3.13 -3.46
CA ALA A 133 2.85 3.09 -4.24
C ALA A 133 3.01 3.77 -5.60
N VAL A 134 2.21 3.33 -6.56
CA VAL A 134 1.95 4.07 -7.81
C VAL A 134 0.47 4.42 -7.83
N ALA A 135 0.14 5.65 -8.15
CA ALA A 135 -1.23 6.13 -8.31
C ALA A 135 -1.44 6.76 -9.68
N ALA A 136 -2.65 6.59 -10.23
CA ALA A 136 -3.07 7.23 -11.46
C ALA A 136 -4.00 8.41 -11.13
N LEU A 137 -3.75 9.55 -11.79
CA LEU A 137 -4.51 10.78 -11.64
C LEU A 137 -5.24 11.11 -12.95
N PRO A 138 -6.40 11.79 -12.88
CA PRO A 138 -7.13 12.26 -14.05
C PRO A 138 -6.32 13.21 -14.96
#